data_AF-A0A2X2G5J9-F1
#
_entry.id   AF-A0A2X2G5J9-F1
#
_cell.length_a   1.000
_cell.length_b   1.000
_cell.length_c   1.000
_cell.angle_alpha   90.00
_cell.angle_beta   90.00
_cell.angle_gamma   90.00
#
_symmetry.space_group_name_H-M   'P 1'
#
loop_
_entity.id
_entity.type
_entity.pdbx_description
1 polymer ?
#
loop_
_entity_poly.entity_id
_entity_poly.type
_entity_poly.pdbx_seq_one_letter_code
_entity_poly.pdbx_strand_id
1 'polypeptide(L)'
;MDEYSPKRHDIAQLKFLCENLYDEGIATLGDSHHGWVNDPTSSVNLQLNELIEHIASFVMSYKIKYMDESDLSELVEEYLDDTYTLFSSYGINDSDLRRWQKTKARLFRMFSGEDICTTMKT
;
A
#
# COMPACT_ATOMS: atom_id res chain seq x y z
N MET A 1 -19.76 -2.91 -26.27
CA MET A 1 -20.16 -2.34 -24.95
C MET A 1 -19.06 -2.83 -24.04
N ASP A 2 -17.92 -2.15 -24.09
CA ASP A 2 -16.61 -2.69 -23.72
C ASP A 2 -15.93 -1.72 -22.76
N GLU A 3 -16.20 -1.85 -21.46
CA GLU A 3 -15.54 -0.99 -20.46
C GLU A 3 -15.04 -1.73 -19.22
N TYR A 4 -14.87 -3.06 -19.30
CA TYR A 4 -14.16 -3.85 -18.30
C TYR A 4 -12.71 -4.07 -18.74
N SER A 5 -11.93 -3.01 -18.85
CA SER A 5 -10.49 -3.15 -19.13
C SER A 5 -9.82 -3.84 -17.94
N PRO A 6 -9.13 -4.98 -18.14
CA PRO A 6 -8.44 -5.70 -17.06
C PRO A 6 -7.53 -4.78 -16.22
N LYS A 7 -6.98 -3.72 -16.84
CA LYS A 7 -6.21 -2.66 -16.16
C LYS A 7 -6.97 -1.92 -15.08
N ARG A 8 -8.23 -1.55 -15.30
CA ARG A 8 -9.06 -0.87 -14.29
C ARG A 8 -9.32 -1.78 -13.10
N HIS A 9 -9.53 -3.07 -13.36
CA HIS A 9 -9.71 -4.07 -12.31
C HIS A 9 -8.41 -4.30 -11.52
N ASP A 10 -7.28 -4.44 -12.21
CA ASP A 10 -5.97 -4.57 -11.55
C ASP A 10 -5.68 -3.34 -10.66
N ILE A 11 -5.89 -2.12 -11.16
CA ILE A 11 -5.69 -0.87 -10.40
C ILE A 11 -6.65 -0.78 -9.20
N ALA A 12 -7.93 -1.11 -9.39
CA ALA A 12 -8.92 -1.09 -8.31
C ALA A 12 -8.57 -2.11 -7.22
N GLN A 13 -8.08 -3.30 -7.61
CA GLN A 13 -7.61 -4.30 -6.67
C GLN A 13 -6.38 -3.82 -5.91
N LEU A 14 -5.42 -3.20 -6.60
CA LEU A 14 -4.21 -2.64 -5.99
C LEU A 14 -4.56 -1.56 -4.97
N LYS A 15 -5.49 -0.65 -5.33
CA LYS A 15 -6.03 0.37 -4.41
C LYS A 15 -6.67 -0.28 -3.18
N PHE A 16 -7.55 -1.27 -3.38
CA PHE A 16 -8.23 -1.95 -2.29
C PHE A 16 -7.25 -2.62 -1.33
N LEU A 17 -6.23 -3.32 -1.87
CA LEU A 17 -5.22 -3.97 -1.04
C LEU A 17 -4.39 -2.95 -0.24
N CYS A 18 -3.97 -1.84 -0.85
CA CYS A 18 -3.25 -0.79 -0.15
C CYS A 18 -4.10 -0.11 0.94
N GLU A 19 -5.41 0.03 0.70
CA GLU A 19 -6.37 0.57 1.68
C GLU A 19 -6.59 -0.40 2.83
N ASN A 20 -6.73 -1.69 2.55
CA ASN A 20 -6.83 -2.74 3.58
C ASN A 20 -5.55 -2.78 4.44
N LEU A 21 -4.37 -2.72 3.81
CA LEU A 21 -3.09 -2.68 4.53
C LEU A 21 -3.00 -1.45 5.45
N TYR A 22 -3.53 -0.31 5.00
CA TYR A 22 -3.57 0.89 5.83
C TYR A 22 -4.48 0.72 7.04
N ASP A 23 -5.68 0.17 6.84
CA ASP A 23 -6.66 -0.04 7.90
C ASP A 23 -6.13 -1.00 8.96
N GLU A 24 -5.55 -2.13 8.53
CA GLU A 24 -4.89 -3.09 9.44
C GLU A 24 -3.70 -2.46 10.17
N GLY A 25 -2.93 -1.61 9.47
CA GLY A 25 -1.83 -0.86 10.06
C GLY A 25 -2.32 0.11 11.14
N ILE A 26 -3.37 0.89 10.86
CA ILE A 26 -3.97 1.80 11.84
C ILE A 26 -4.61 1.04 13.01
N ALA A 27 -5.25 -0.11 12.76
CA ALA A 27 -5.79 -0.95 13.82
C ALA A 27 -4.68 -1.43 14.78
N THR A 28 -3.53 -1.83 14.22
CA THR A 28 -2.33 -2.22 15.00
C THR A 28 -1.80 -1.04 15.84
N LEU A 29 -1.76 0.15 15.25
CA LEU A 29 -1.34 1.37 15.93
C LEU A 29 -2.35 1.85 16.99
N GLY A 30 -3.64 1.64 16.75
CA GLY A 30 -4.73 2.06 17.62
C GLY A 30 -4.96 1.12 18.82
N ASP A 31 -4.70 -0.17 18.66
CA ASP A 31 -4.77 -1.16 19.75
C ASP A 31 -3.58 -1.09 20.71
N SER A 32 -2.52 -0.36 20.33
CA SER A 32 -1.36 -0.04 21.16
C SER A 32 -1.71 0.94 22.30
N HIS A 33 -2.69 0.59 23.15
CA HIS A 33 -3.14 1.30 24.34
C HIS A 33 -2.04 1.45 25.40
N HIS A 34 -0.93 0.74 25.26
CA HIS A 34 0.23 0.79 26.15
C HIS A 34 1.45 1.37 25.42
N GLY A 35 1.33 2.62 24.96
CA GLY A 35 2.47 3.45 24.56
C GLY A 35 3.30 2.88 23.41
N TRP A 36 2.74 2.84 22.20
CA TRP A 36 3.52 2.73 20.96
C TRP A 36 4.41 1.46 20.86
N VAL A 37 4.10 0.43 21.66
CA VAL A 37 4.80 -0.85 21.62
C VAL A 37 4.08 -1.74 20.61
N ASN A 38 4.81 -2.14 19.58
CA ASN A 38 4.35 -3.04 18.54
C ASN A 38 5.01 -4.41 18.77
N ASP A 39 4.23 -5.49 18.84
CA ASP A 39 4.77 -6.84 18.97
C ASP A 39 4.90 -7.48 17.58
N PRO A 40 6.12 -7.62 17.02
CA PRO A 40 6.32 -8.14 15.66
C PRO A 40 5.91 -9.60 15.50
N THR A 41 5.68 -10.33 16.60
CA THR A 41 5.22 -11.72 16.59
C THR A 41 3.70 -11.87 16.74
N SER A 42 2.99 -10.75 16.92
CA SER A 42 1.54 -10.73 17.03
C SER A 42 0.89 -11.20 15.74
N SER A 43 -0.27 -11.86 15.87
CA SER A 43 -1.08 -12.30 14.73
C SER A 43 -1.34 -11.16 13.74
N VAL A 44 -1.55 -9.94 14.23
CA VAL A 44 -1.83 -8.78 13.37
C VAL A 44 -0.61 -8.38 12.54
N ASN A 45 0.60 -8.42 13.11
CA ASN A 45 1.82 -8.14 12.36
C ASN A 45 2.14 -9.24 11.36
N LEU A 46 1.90 -10.50 11.70
CA LEU A 46 2.04 -11.60 10.74
C LEU A 46 1.09 -11.41 9.56
N GLN A 47 -0.17 -11.04 9.81
CA GLN A 47 -1.15 -10.74 8.76
C GLN A 47 -0.73 -9.54 7.90
N LEU A 48 -0.20 -8.46 8.52
CA LEU A 48 0.36 -7.33 7.79
C LEU A 48 1.52 -7.74 6.88
N ASN A 49 2.43 -8.59 7.37
CA ASN A 49 3.55 -9.10 6.55
C ASN A 49 3.05 -9.95 5.39
N GLU A 50 2.11 -10.87 5.62
CA GLU A 50 1.50 -11.67 4.56
C GLU A 50 0.80 -10.79 3.51
N LEU A 51 0.13 -9.71 3.95
CA LEU A 51 -0.52 -8.76 3.07
C LEU A 51 0.49 -7.93 2.27
N ILE A 52 1.60 -7.50 2.88
CA ILE A 52 2.70 -6.83 2.20
C ILE A 52 3.27 -7.72 1.10
N GLU A 53 3.56 -8.98 1.39
CA GLU A 53 4.07 -9.95 0.41
C GLU A 53 3.07 -10.21 -0.71
N HIS A 54 1.78 -10.32 -0.37
CA HIS A 54 0.71 -10.47 -1.36
C HIS A 54 0.65 -9.29 -2.32
N ILE A 55 0.70 -8.06 -1.79
CA ILE A 55 0.68 -6.84 -2.61
C ILE A 55 1.96 -6.75 -3.46
N ALA A 56 3.14 -7.06 -2.91
CA ALA A 56 4.39 -7.04 -3.67
C ALA A 56 4.36 -8.00 -4.87
N SER A 57 3.86 -9.23 -4.66
CA SER A 57 3.65 -10.20 -5.74
C SER A 57 2.66 -9.71 -6.80
N PHE A 58 1.58 -9.05 -6.35
CA PHE A 58 0.59 -8.45 -7.24
C PHE A 58 1.17 -7.28 -8.04
N VAL A 59 1.96 -6.41 -7.41
CA VAL A 59 2.66 -5.28 -8.05
C VAL A 59 3.67 -5.78 -9.08
N MET A 60 4.46 -6.82 -8.78
CA MET A 60 5.35 -7.42 -9.78
C MET A 60 4.58 -7.93 -10.99
N SER A 61 3.45 -8.61 -10.75
CA SER A 61 2.56 -9.07 -11.84
C SER A 61 1.98 -7.90 -12.64
N TYR A 62 1.59 -6.82 -11.97
CA TYR A 62 1.11 -5.58 -12.59
C TYR A 62 2.20 -4.92 -13.45
N LYS A 63 3.42 -4.80 -12.94
CA LYS A 63 4.58 -4.20 -13.60
C LYS A 63 4.98 -4.97 -14.87
N ILE A 64 4.85 -6.30 -14.86
CA ILE A 64 5.05 -7.14 -16.05
C ILE A 64 3.95 -6.90 -17.09
N LYS A 65 2.68 -6.76 -16.67
CA LYS A 65 1.54 -6.49 -17.57
C LYS A 65 1.54 -5.06 -18.12
N TYR A 66 2.00 -4.09 -17.34
CA TYR A 66 1.92 -2.66 -17.64
C TYR A 66 3.29 -1.98 -17.41
N MET A 67 4.27 -2.33 -18.26
CA MET A 67 5.64 -1.80 -18.17
C MET A 67 5.72 -0.26 -18.23
N ASP A 68 4.71 0.40 -18.80
CA ASP A 68 4.61 1.86 -18.91
C ASP A 68 4.24 2.54 -17.58
N GLU A 69 3.57 1.82 -16.66
CA GLU A 69 3.09 2.34 -15.38
C GLU A 69 4.07 2.05 -14.24
N SER A 70 5.35 2.36 -14.49
CA SER A 70 6.43 2.12 -13.53
C SER A 70 6.24 2.96 -12.27
N ASP A 71 5.83 4.22 -12.42
CA ASP A 71 5.64 5.16 -11.30
C ASP A 71 4.63 4.66 -10.25
N LEU A 72 3.52 4.06 -10.67
CA LEU A 72 2.54 3.50 -9.74
C LEU A 72 3.13 2.32 -8.98
N SER A 73 3.79 1.40 -9.69
CA SER A 73 4.42 0.23 -9.06
C SER A 73 5.50 0.65 -8.06
N GLU A 74 6.34 1.61 -8.41
CA GLU A 74 7.39 2.13 -7.53
C GLU A 74 6.83 2.81 -6.28
N LEU A 75 5.73 3.58 -6.41
CA LEU A 75 5.06 4.19 -5.27
C LEU A 75 4.43 3.16 -4.33
N VAL A 76 3.90 2.06 -4.87
CA VAL A 76 3.37 0.97 -4.05
C VAL A 76 4.51 0.24 -3.35
N GLU A 77 5.60 -0.05 -4.07
CA GLU A 77 6.82 -0.65 -3.49
C GLU A 77 7.37 0.23 -2.34
N GLU A 78 7.43 1.56 -2.52
CA GLU A 78 7.80 2.52 -1.46
C GLU A 78 6.84 2.45 -0.25
N TYR A 79 5.53 2.38 -0.50
CA TYR A 79 4.53 2.27 0.56
C TYR A 79 4.67 0.97 1.35
N LEU A 80 4.94 -0.14 0.68
CA LEU A 80 5.15 -1.45 1.31
C LEU A 80 6.41 -1.46 2.18
N ASP A 81 7.52 -0.88 1.70
CA ASP A 81 8.78 -0.76 2.43
C ASP A 81 8.63 0.12 3.69
N ASP A 82 7.95 1.27 3.55
CA ASP A 82 7.64 2.14 4.69
C ASP A 82 6.75 1.42 5.73
N THR A 83 5.76 0.64 5.26
CA THR A 83 4.89 -0.16 6.13
C THR A 83 5.71 -1.22 6.88
N TYR A 84 6.51 -2.00 6.15
CA TYR A 84 7.35 -3.05 6.75
C TYR A 84 8.32 -2.46 7.78
N THR A 85 8.97 -1.34 7.47
CA THR A 85 9.90 -0.65 8.38
C THR A 85 9.21 -0.20 9.67
N LEU A 86 7.99 0.35 9.55
CA LEU A 86 7.20 0.83 10.68
C LEU A 86 6.82 -0.32 11.63
N PHE A 87 6.36 -1.45 11.07
CA PHE A 87 5.84 -2.59 11.84
C PHE A 87 6.91 -3.64 12.18
N SER A 88 8.11 -3.56 11.61
CA SER A 88 9.25 -4.39 12.01
C SER A 88 9.88 -3.92 13.34
N SER A 89 9.65 -2.66 13.71
CA SER A 89 10.15 -2.10 14.95
C SER A 89 9.25 -2.44 16.14
N TYR A 90 9.86 -2.75 17.29
CA TYR A 90 9.14 -2.96 18.57
C TYR A 90 8.50 -1.67 19.10
N GLY A 91 8.97 -0.51 18.64
CA GLY A 91 8.41 0.79 18.95
C GLY A 91 8.10 1.53 17.66
N ILE A 92 6.91 2.11 17.57
CA ILE A 92 6.52 2.92 16.41
C ILE A 92 7.26 4.25 16.48
N ASN A 93 8.01 4.61 15.43
CA ASN A 93 8.65 5.92 15.35
C ASN A 93 7.71 6.94 14.71
N ASP A 94 7.59 8.14 15.30
CA ASP A 94 6.78 9.23 14.74
C ASP A 94 7.29 9.66 13.34
N SER A 95 8.61 9.61 13.13
CA SER A 95 9.26 9.91 11.84
C SER A 95 8.83 8.93 10.75
N ASP A 96 8.86 7.63 11.04
CA ASP A 96 8.48 6.57 10.11
C ASP A 96 6.97 6.59 9.87
N LEU A 97 6.17 6.86 10.92
CA LEU A 97 4.72 7.01 10.81
C LEU A 97 4.35 8.17 9.87
N ARG A 98 4.99 9.34 10.03
CA ARG A 98 4.79 10.49 9.15
C ARG A 98 5.20 10.19 7.71
N ARG A 99 6.30 9.47 7.53
CA ARG A 99 6.79 9.06 6.21
C ARG A 99 5.77 8.14 5.53
N TRP A 100 5.34 7.09 6.22
CA TRP A 100 4.31 6.17 5.77
C TRP A 100 3.00 6.88 5.39
N GLN A 101 2.51 7.81 6.24
CA GLN A 101 1.33 8.62 5.92
C GLN A 101 1.51 9.49 4.67
N LYS A 102 2.70 10.06 4.47
CA LYS A 102 3.02 10.86 3.29
C LYS A 102 3.04 10.01 2.02
N THR A 103 3.66 8.83 2.07
CA THR A 103 3.70 7.87 0.97
C THR A 103 2.29 7.40 0.62
N LYS A 104 1.47 7.05 1.63
CA LYS A 104 0.05 6.74 1.47
C LYS A 104 -0.73 7.85 0.79
N ALA A 105 -0.55 9.11 1.21
CA ALA A 105 -1.26 10.24 0.61
C ALA A 105 -0.90 10.44 -0.87
N ARG A 106 0.38 10.24 -1.24
CA ARG A 106 0.82 10.27 -2.65
C ARG A 106 0.21 9.12 -3.46
N LEU A 107 0.23 7.91 -2.91
CA LEU A 107 -0.31 6.72 -3.55
C LEU A 107 -1.82 6.83 -3.80
N PHE A 108 -2.58 7.30 -2.81
CA PHE A 108 -4.02 7.50 -2.95
C PHE A 108 -4.40 8.60 -3.93
N ARG A 109 -3.57 9.65 -4.04
CA ARG A 109 -3.74 10.69 -5.07
C ARG A 109 -3.54 10.12 -6.47
N MET A 110 -2.52 9.29 -6.65
CA MET A 110 -2.28 8.53 -7.89
C MET A 110 -3.50 7.67 -8.24
N PHE A 111 -4.01 6.86 -7.30
CA PHE A 111 -5.21 6.05 -7.50
C PHE A 111 -6.49 6.85 -7.77
N SER A 112 -6.59 8.08 -7.26
CA SER A 112 -7.78 8.94 -7.44
C SER A 112 -7.79 9.69 -8.78
N GLY A 113 -6.74 9.57 -9.60
CA GLY A 113 -6.78 10.02 -10.99
C GLY A 113 -6.28 11.43 -11.27
N GLU A 114 -5.34 11.98 -10.49
CA GLU A 114 -4.55 13.12 -10.99
C GLU A 114 -3.64 12.71 -12.17
N ASP A 115 -3.31 11.41 -12.32
CA ASP A 115 -2.53 10.87 -13.46
C ASP A 115 -3.29 9.81 -14.30
N ILE A 116 -4.17 9.01 -13.69
CA ILE A 116 -4.94 7.96 -14.40
C ILE A 116 -5.97 8.55 -15.38
N CYS A 117 -6.39 9.81 -15.17
CA CYS A 117 -7.31 10.51 -16.07
C CYS A 117 -6.62 11.01 -17.36
N THR A 118 -5.28 11.09 -17.41
CA THR A 118 -4.54 11.60 -18.57
C THR A 118 -4.20 10.53 -19.60
N THR A 119 -4.10 9.27 -19.19
CA THR A 119 -4.11 8.08 -20.09
C THR A 119 -5.53 7.73 -20.54
N MET A 120 -6.42 8.71 -20.64
CA MET A 120 -7.74 8.57 -21.26
C MET A 120 -8.10 9.85 -22.02
N LYS A 121 -7.26 10.23 -22.99
CA LYS A 121 -7.66 11.15 -24.05
C LYS A 121 -7.45 10.49 -25.40
N THR A 122 -8.53 9.87 -25.89
CA THR A 122 -8.75 9.61 -27.32
C THR A 122 -9.01 10.93 -28.04
#